data_AF-A0AAJ2KXW8-F1
#
_entry.id   AF-A0AAJ2KXW8-F1
#
_cell.length_a   1.000
_cell.length_b   1.000
_cell.length_c   1.000
_cell.angle_alpha   90.00
_cell.angle_beta   90.00
_cell.angle_gamma   90.00
#
_symmetry.space_group_name_H-M   'P 1'
#
loop_
_entity.id
_entity.type
_entity.pdbx_description
1 polymer ?
#
loop_
_entity_poly.entity_id
_entity_poly.type
_entity_poly.pdbx_seq_one_letter_code
_entity_poly.pdbx_strand_id
1 'polypeptide(L)'
;MKKLVKNGLFTFGFIGLLSVNLPTSVLAAETVAERCQYEAVVGVNPAFQTTNCLLTEMALDYNIPPEVVKAIAERESSWVQFNSDGTPNISSDNGIGMMQLTNQANFDQERLETDVLYNIEAGVKVLDEMFTRGNLPVINDNDRDVIESWYFAVMAYNGIKPQNSPVRQASGERNESAYQELVYSLINRSEQGTTTKQLSFEPSDFNYDPTSDANIEFPVGHFTFDDLTKTKYLFDIGEKVETNTRANFRTSPSTQNNLITTLPAGEVLTITGAFTYDEVSPNNQFVWYPVKRTDGKEGYITSGNLNPLSGESVEPAPPVEPEEPVTFSDVPVTHYAYDEIHYLANNNIVGGVGHGRFDPTAPLTRAQAATMLTRALGTSTNAPNPGFKDVSTTHYFYSGIASAVESGFFVKADNFYPERTLTRGEMAAILDRAFDFPQAVGSHPFTDASGIFEYNITNVYEAGVTSGVTPTTFAPRNTIDRGQFAAFLARSLNEEFRAQ
;
A
#
# COMPACT_ATOMS: atom_id res chain seq x y z
N MET A 1 32.69 32.27 61.41
CA MET A 1 31.65 32.90 62.28
C MET A 1 30.30 32.76 61.58
N LYS A 2 29.32 32.18 62.30
CA LYS A 2 27.85 32.26 62.12
C LYS A 2 27.25 31.81 60.75
N LYS A 3 26.20 31.00 60.65
CA LYS A 3 25.40 30.18 61.59
C LYS A 3 24.24 29.56 60.75
N LEU A 4 23.68 28.46 61.26
CA LEU A 4 22.29 27.96 61.11
C LEU A 4 21.86 27.19 59.86
N VAL A 5 21.73 25.89 60.09
CA VAL A 5 20.63 25.02 59.66
C VAL A 5 19.29 25.55 60.20
N LYS A 6 18.24 25.54 59.38
CA LYS A 6 16.83 25.45 59.82
C LYS A 6 15.95 24.80 58.75
N ASN A 7 15.25 23.75 59.19
CA ASN A 7 14.16 23.07 58.49
C ASN A 7 13.01 24.04 58.17
N GLY A 8 12.49 23.94 56.94
CA GLY A 8 11.28 24.61 56.48
C GLY A 8 10.34 23.59 55.84
N LEU A 9 9.28 23.28 56.58
CA LEU A 9 8.09 22.54 56.17
C LEU A 9 7.45 23.24 54.96
N PHE A 10 7.27 22.55 53.83
CA PHE A 10 6.41 23.04 52.74
C PHE A 10 5.06 22.32 52.79
N THR A 11 4.05 23.13 53.05
CA THR A 11 2.61 22.88 53.02
C THR A 11 2.15 22.23 51.71
N PHE A 12 1.34 21.18 51.84
CA PHE A 12 0.54 20.60 50.76
C PHE A 12 -0.50 21.63 50.30
N GLY A 13 -0.32 22.16 49.09
CA GLY A 13 -1.38 22.83 48.34
C GLY A 13 -2.21 21.78 47.61
N PHE A 14 -3.45 21.59 48.06
CA PHE A 14 -4.49 20.92 47.28
C PHE A 14 -4.75 21.74 46.01
N ILE A 15 -4.30 21.26 44.85
CA ILE A 15 -4.78 21.71 43.54
C ILE A 15 -5.78 20.64 43.10
N GLY A 16 -7.03 21.07 42.94
CA GLY A 16 -8.16 20.21 42.61
C GLY A 16 -7.91 19.42 41.33
N LEU A 17 -8.26 18.14 41.39
CA LEU A 17 -8.48 17.29 40.23
C LEU A 17 -9.60 17.92 39.38
N LEU A 18 -9.22 18.69 38.37
CA LEU A 18 -10.05 18.81 37.17
C LEU A 18 -9.89 17.49 36.42
N SER A 19 -10.84 16.58 36.62
CA SER A 19 -11.08 15.47 35.72
C SER A 19 -11.54 16.04 34.38
N VAL A 20 -10.58 16.32 33.50
CA VAL A 20 -10.86 16.52 32.08
C VAL A 20 -11.26 15.15 31.55
N ASN A 21 -12.55 14.95 31.32
CA ASN A 21 -13.02 13.89 30.43
C ASN A 21 -12.46 14.22 29.04
N LEU A 22 -11.29 13.67 28.72
CA LEU A 22 -10.81 13.62 27.35
C LEU A 22 -11.78 12.70 26.59
N PRO A 23 -12.40 13.18 25.50
CA PRO A 23 -13.12 12.28 24.61
C PRO A 23 -12.12 11.22 24.13
N THR A 24 -12.53 9.95 24.12
CA THR A 24 -11.78 8.83 23.55
C THR A 24 -11.29 9.23 22.17
N SER A 25 -10.01 9.59 22.11
CA SER A 25 -9.34 10.02 20.91
C SER A 25 -9.28 8.86 19.94
N VAL A 26 -9.73 9.09 18.72
CA VAL A 26 -9.22 8.38 17.54
C VAL A 26 -7.70 8.36 17.70
N LEU A 27 -7.11 7.18 17.88
CA LEU A 27 -5.66 7.05 17.90
C LEU A 27 -5.20 7.49 16.50
N ALA A 28 -4.45 8.59 16.41
CA ALA A 28 -3.77 8.93 15.18
C ALA A 28 -2.84 7.77 14.83
N ALA A 29 -2.80 7.34 13.57
CA ALA A 29 -1.84 6.35 13.12
C ALA A 29 -0.44 6.89 13.41
N GLU A 30 0.39 6.05 14.03
CA GLU A 30 1.78 6.38 14.36
C GLU A 30 2.54 6.70 13.06
N THR A 31 3.23 7.83 13.03
CA THR A 31 4.02 8.26 11.87
C THR A 31 5.27 7.38 11.70
N VAL A 32 5.82 7.28 10.49
CA VAL A 32 7.08 6.55 10.24
C VAL A 32 8.21 7.03 11.15
N ALA A 33 8.28 8.34 11.43
CA ALA A 33 9.29 8.89 12.34
C ALA A 33 9.14 8.35 13.78
N GLU A 34 7.91 8.23 14.28
CA GLU A 34 7.64 7.67 15.61
C GLU A 34 7.96 6.17 15.66
N ARG A 35 7.49 5.40 14.67
CA ARG A 35 7.77 3.94 14.57
C ARG A 35 9.27 3.63 14.56
N CYS A 36 10.05 4.49 13.90
CA CYS A 36 11.51 4.35 13.79
C CYS A 36 12.29 5.12 14.85
N GLN A 37 11.62 5.76 15.81
CA GLN A 37 12.24 6.60 16.85
C GLN A 37 13.23 7.63 16.28
N TYR A 38 12.87 8.22 15.14
CA TYR A 38 13.70 9.13 14.38
C TYR A 38 13.39 10.59 14.72
N GLU A 39 14.39 11.30 15.21
CA GLU A 39 14.37 12.75 15.36
C GLU A 39 15.26 13.39 14.29
N ALA A 40 14.67 14.24 13.45
CA ALA A 40 15.38 14.87 12.35
C ALA A 40 16.42 15.90 12.85
N VAL A 41 17.64 15.76 12.36
CA VAL A 41 18.72 16.74 12.56
C VAL A 41 19.29 17.11 11.19
N VAL A 42 19.10 18.36 10.78
CA VAL A 42 19.57 18.87 9.48
C VAL A 42 21.09 18.71 9.38
N GLY A 43 21.58 18.19 8.25
CA GLY A 43 23.00 17.97 8.00
C GLY A 43 23.58 16.71 8.64
N VAL A 44 22.75 15.85 9.25
CA VAL A 44 23.19 14.62 9.91
C VAL A 44 22.42 13.42 9.35
N ASN A 45 23.14 12.43 8.82
CA ASN A 45 22.53 11.18 8.40
C ASN A 45 22.08 10.36 9.63
N PRO A 46 20.90 9.70 9.59
CA PRO A 46 20.50 8.79 10.65
C PRO A 46 21.47 7.61 10.77
N ALA A 47 21.44 6.93 11.92
CA ALA A 47 22.15 5.65 12.06
C ALA A 47 21.59 4.63 11.06
N PHE A 48 22.43 3.70 10.58
CA PHE A 48 22.05 2.77 9.53
C PHE A 48 20.76 2.00 9.81
N GLN A 49 20.57 1.46 11.03
CA GLN A 49 19.33 0.74 11.37
C GLN A 49 18.11 1.67 11.48
N THR A 50 18.30 2.94 11.85
CA THR A 50 17.24 3.95 11.77
C THR A 50 16.88 4.20 10.32
N THR A 51 17.86 4.39 9.42
CA THR A 51 17.62 4.54 7.98
C THR A 51 16.96 3.30 7.38
N ASN A 52 17.38 2.10 7.78
CA ASN A 52 16.76 0.83 7.41
C ASN A 52 15.27 0.82 7.75
N CYS A 53 14.93 1.24 8.98
CA CYS A 53 13.55 1.37 9.41
C CYS A 53 12.79 2.40 8.57
N LEU A 54 13.33 3.62 8.39
CA LEU A 54 12.66 4.67 7.61
C LEU A 54 12.35 4.22 6.17
N LEU A 55 13.30 3.58 5.50
CA LEU A 55 13.12 3.04 4.14
C LEU A 55 12.09 1.90 4.11
N THR A 56 12.13 1.00 5.10
CA THR A 56 11.21 -0.14 5.20
C THR A 56 9.78 0.33 5.45
N GLU A 57 9.58 1.11 6.50
CA GLU A 57 8.27 1.59 6.93
C GLU A 57 7.63 2.48 5.88
N MET A 58 8.40 3.35 5.23
CA MET A 58 7.88 4.17 4.13
C MET A 58 7.49 3.32 2.92
N ALA A 59 8.28 2.30 2.56
CA ALA A 59 7.91 1.39 1.48
C ALA A 59 6.61 0.65 1.78
N LEU A 60 6.43 0.16 3.01
CA LEU A 60 5.23 -0.52 3.47
C LEU A 60 4.00 0.40 3.47
N ASP A 61 4.12 1.65 3.91
CA ASP A 61 3.02 2.63 3.89
C ASP A 61 2.49 2.88 2.45
N TYR A 62 3.32 2.67 1.43
CA TYR A 62 2.98 2.82 0.01
C TYR A 62 2.73 1.50 -0.72
N ASN A 63 2.70 0.37 -0.01
CA ASN A 63 2.57 -0.98 -0.59
C ASN A 63 3.62 -1.22 -1.69
N ILE A 64 4.88 -0.92 -1.37
CA ILE A 64 6.05 -1.22 -2.21
C ILE A 64 6.92 -2.22 -1.45
N PRO A 65 7.44 -3.29 -2.10
CA PRO A 65 8.40 -4.18 -1.50
C PRO A 65 9.60 -3.40 -0.93
N PRO A 66 9.87 -3.47 0.39
CA PRO A 66 11.00 -2.79 1.01
C PRO A 66 12.34 -3.12 0.36
N GLU A 67 12.48 -4.33 -0.18
CA GLU A 67 13.67 -4.75 -0.94
C GLU A 67 13.98 -3.80 -2.10
N VAL A 68 12.95 -3.36 -2.85
CA VAL A 68 13.09 -2.49 -4.02
C VAL A 68 13.54 -1.09 -3.60
N VAL A 69 12.87 -0.50 -2.60
CA VAL A 69 13.18 0.87 -2.13
C VAL A 69 14.59 0.93 -1.53
N LYS A 70 14.96 -0.06 -0.71
CA LYS A 70 16.31 -0.18 -0.13
C LYS A 70 17.39 -0.32 -1.19
N ALA A 71 17.15 -1.14 -2.21
CA ALA A 71 18.09 -1.34 -3.30
C ALA A 71 18.25 -0.09 -4.17
N ILE A 72 17.19 0.68 -4.41
CA ILE A 72 17.26 1.99 -5.05
C ILE A 72 18.09 2.94 -4.20
N ALA A 73 17.74 3.14 -2.92
CA ALA A 73 18.50 4.03 -2.03
C ALA A 73 19.99 3.65 -1.94
N GLU A 74 20.30 2.35 -1.95
CA GLU A 74 21.67 1.83 -1.97
C GLU A 74 22.37 2.18 -3.28
N ARG A 75 21.67 2.00 -4.42
CA ARG A 75 22.18 2.32 -5.74
C ARG A 75 22.46 3.82 -5.91
N GLU A 76 21.56 4.64 -5.41
CA GLU A 76 21.55 6.08 -5.60
C GLU A 76 22.57 6.78 -4.72
N SER A 77 22.66 6.42 -3.44
CA SER A 77 23.44 7.19 -2.47
C SER A 77 24.14 6.36 -1.40
N SER A 78 24.05 5.02 -1.44
CA SER A 78 24.44 4.17 -0.31
C SER A 78 23.74 4.60 0.99
N TRP A 79 22.47 4.99 0.89
CA TRP A 79 21.62 5.44 2.01
C TRP A 79 22.05 6.76 2.66
N VAL A 80 22.60 7.70 1.88
CA VAL A 80 23.16 8.97 2.38
C VAL A 80 22.39 10.17 1.87
N GLN A 81 21.83 10.97 2.78
CA GLN A 81 21.19 12.25 2.51
C GLN A 81 22.18 13.42 2.50
N PHE A 82 23.16 13.41 3.41
CA PHE A 82 24.11 14.50 3.61
C PHE A 82 25.55 14.03 3.43
N ASN A 83 26.39 14.88 2.83
CA ASN A 83 27.84 14.67 2.78
C ASN A 83 28.46 14.73 4.18
N SER A 84 29.73 14.33 4.29
CA SER A 84 30.46 14.33 5.58
C SER A 84 30.65 15.72 6.20
N ASP A 85 30.49 16.80 5.42
CA ASP A 85 30.51 18.18 5.88
C ASP A 85 29.12 18.72 6.25
N GLY A 86 28.07 17.88 6.16
CA GLY A 86 26.68 18.22 6.47
C GLY A 86 25.92 18.93 5.35
N THR A 87 26.54 19.14 4.18
CA THR A 87 25.84 19.65 3.00
C THR A 87 24.93 18.57 2.38
N PRO A 88 23.81 18.94 1.72
CA PRO A 88 22.99 17.97 0.99
C PRO A 88 23.81 17.19 -0.04
N ASN A 89 23.56 15.88 -0.14
CA ASN A 89 24.17 15.03 -1.16
C ASN A 89 23.47 15.28 -2.50
N ILE A 90 24.12 16.03 -3.40
CA ILE A 90 23.57 16.38 -4.72
C ILE A 90 24.50 15.82 -5.80
N SER A 91 23.99 14.95 -6.68
CA SER A 91 24.76 14.40 -7.80
C SER A 91 25.01 15.41 -8.91
N SER A 92 25.85 15.04 -9.87
CA SER A 92 26.17 15.87 -11.04
C SER A 92 25.00 16.17 -11.96
N ASP A 93 23.94 15.35 -11.95
CA ASP A 93 22.69 15.59 -12.68
C ASP A 93 21.64 16.34 -11.85
N ASN A 94 22.02 16.85 -10.68
CA ASN A 94 21.16 17.51 -9.68
C ASN A 94 20.14 16.57 -9.01
N GLY A 95 20.48 15.28 -8.88
CA GLY A 95 19.73 14.35 -8.05
C GLY A 95 19.93 14.70 -6.57
N ILE A 96 18.84 14.84 -5.83
CA ILE A 96 18.89 15.35 -4.45
C ILE A 96 18.74 14.20 -3.44
N GLY A 97 19.65 14.13 -2.48
CA GLY A 97 19.52 13.38 -1.24
C GLY A 97 19.58 11.86 -1.39
N MET A 98 19.00 11.14 -0.43
CA MET A 98 19.12 9.68 -0.34
C MET A 98 18.56 8.95 -1.57
N MET A 99 17.45 9.45 -2.11
CA MET A 99 16.74 8.87 -3.25
C MET A 99 17.17 9.49 -4.60
N GLN A 100 18.12 10.44 -4.60
CA GLN A 100 18.69 11.10 -5.79
C GLN A 100 17.63 11.59 -6.79
N LEU A 101 16.69 12.38 -6.29
CA LEU A 101 15.56 12.87 -7.07
C LEU A 101 15.94 14.00 -8.02
N THR A 102 15.94 13.74 -9.32
CA THR A 102 16.28 14.71 -10.38
C THR A 102 15.02 15.25 -11.07
N ASN A 103 14.98 16.55 -11.38
CA ASN A 103 13.89 17.23 -12.13
C ASN A 103 12.49 17.16 -11.47
N GLN A 104 12.43 17.09 -10.14
CA GLN A 104 11.20 16.90 -9.38
C GLN A 104 10.58 18.22 -8.90
N ALA A 105 10.25 19.13 -9.83
CA ALA A 105 9.80 20.50 -9.51
C ALA A 105 8.48 20.58 -8.71
N ASN A 106 7.69 19.50 -8.68
CA ASN A 106 6.44 19.43 -7.91
C ASN A 106 6.67 19.22 -6.41
N PHE A 107 7.89 18.88 -6.00
CA PHE A 107 8.27 18.70 -4.61
C PHE A 107 8.93 19.95 -4.04
N ASP A 108 8.85 20.10 -2.73
CA ASP A 108 9.53 21.15 -1.98
C ASP A 108 11.04 20.91 -2.01
N GLN A 109 11.76 21.71 -2.79
CA GLN A 109 13.19 21.53 -3.02
C GLN A 109 14.02 21.70 -1.74
N GLU A 110 13.64 22.63 -0.86
CA GLU A 110 14.35 22.85 0.41
C GLU A 110 14.22 21.62 1.30
N ARG A 111 13.02 21.02 1.35
CA ARG A 111 12.79 19.80 2.12
C ARG A 111 13.45 18.59 1.48
N LEU A 112 13.50 18.48 0.15
CA LEU A 112 14.26 17.40 -0.50
C LEU A 112 15.72 17.39 -0.09
N GLU A 113 16.31 18.56 0.11
CA GLU A 113 17.71 18.73 0.52
C GLU A 113 17.92 18.49 2.02
N THR A 114 16.97 18.91 2.87
CA THR A 114 17.18 19.05 4.32
C THR A 114 16.42 18.05 5.20
N ASP A 115 15.39 17.38 4.67
CA ASP A 115 14.51 16.47 5.40
C ASP A 115 14.64 15.05 4.83
N VAL A 116 15.32 14.17 5.58
CA VAL A 116 15.57 12.77 5.20
C VAL A 116 14.26 12.04 4.91
N LEU A 117 13.25 12.22 5.78
CA LEU A 117 12.00 11.48 5.64
C LEU A 117 11.20 11.98 4.43
N TYR A 118 11.20 13.29 4.19
CA TYR A 118 10.59 13.86 2.99
C TYR A 118 11.28 13.40 1.71
N ASN A 119 12.61 13.30 1.70
CA ASN A 119 13.36 12.79 0.54
C ASN A 119 13.01 11.32 0.25
N ILE A 120 12.94 10.47 1.29
CA ILE A 120 12.52 9.07 1.15
C ILE A 120 11.07 8.98 0.64
N GLU A 121 10.14 9.71 1.27
CA GLU A 121 8.74 9.74 0.86
C GLU A 121 8.57 10.19 -0.60
N ALA A 122 9.31 11.21 -1.02
CA ALA A 122 9.29 11.68 -2.40
C ALA A 122 9.83 10.62 -3.38
N GLY A 123 10.89 9.90 -3.00
CA GLY A 123 11.42 8.77 -3.79
C GLY A 123 10.41 7.66 -3.97
N VAL A 124 9.77 7.25 -2.87
CA VAL A 124 8.71 6.24 -2.87
C VAL A 124 7.51 6.68 -3.71
N LYS A 125 7.08 7.94 -3.63
CA LYS A 125 6.02 8.49 -4.49
C LYS A 125 6.38 8.46 -5.96
N VAL A 126 7.59 8.86 -6.33
CA VAL A 126 8.05 8.82 -7.73
C VAL A 126 8.06 7.38 -8.24
N LEU A 127 8.52 6.42 -7.44
CA LEU A 127 8.50 5.01 -7.80
C LEU A 127 7.06 4.47 -7.96
N ASP A 128 6.14 4.85 -7.07
CA ASP A 128 4.72 4.50 -7.15
C ASP A 128 4.04 5.07 -8.41
N GLU A 129 4.35 6.32 -8.76
CA GLU A 129 3.93 6.95 -10.01
C GLU A 129 4.48 6.19 -11.22
N MET A 130 5.74 5.72 -11.17
CA MET A 130 6.30 4.91 -12.24
C MET A 130 5.60 3.55 -12.36
N PHE A 131 5.25 2.90 -11.25
CA PHE A 131 4.55 1.62 -11.28
C PHE A 131 3.16 1.69 -11.92
N THR A 132 2.47 2.81 -11.74
CA THR A 132 1.12 3.03 -12.30
C THR A 132 1.13 3.69 -13.69
N ARG A 133 2.32 3.93 -14.25
CA ARG A 133 2.49 4.62 -15.52
C ARG A 133 2.07 3.75 -16.71
N GLY A 134 0.93 4.07 -17.33
CA GLY A 134 0.28 3.24 -18.36
C GLY A 134 1.01 3.04 -19.69
N ASN A 135 2.20 3.63 -19.90
CA ASN A 135 3.02 3.38 -21.09
C ASN A 135 4.25 2.49 -20.81
N LEU A 136 4.33 1.91 -19.61
CA LEU A 136 5.31 0.89 -19.26
C LEU A 136 4.69 -0.50 -19.40
N PRO A 137 5.50 -1.54 -19.70
CA PRO A 137 5.01 -2.90 -19.66
C PRO A 137 4.68 -3.36 -18.24
N VAL A 138 3.80 -4.34 -18.16
CA VAL A 138 3.39 -5.01 -16.92
C VAL A 138 3.91 -6.45 -16.92
N ILE A 139 4.27 -6.95 -15.73
CA ILE A 139 4.63 -8.36 -15.51
C ILE A 139 3.47 -9.03 -14.78
N ASN A 140 3.03 -10.18 -15.29
CA ASN A 140 1.90 -10.95 -14.78
C ASN A 140 0.68 -10.05 -14.51
N ASP A 141 0.07 -10.15 -13.35
CA ASP A 141 -1.10 -9.39 -12.91
C ASP A 141 -0.76 -8.04 -12.27
N ASN A 142 0.51 -7.61 -12.34
CA ASN A 142 1.02 -6.43 -11.66
C ASN A 142 0.85 -6.49 -10.13
N ASP A 143 0.90 -7.69 -9.54
CA ASP A 143 0.87 -7.87 -8.08
C ASP A 143 2.01 -7.05 -7.44
N ARG A 144 1.64 -6.12 -6.56
CA ARG A 144 2.57 -5.22 -5.87
C ARG A 144 3.47 -5.94 -4.87
N ASP A 145 3.01 -7.07 -4.35
CA ASP A 145 3.77 -7.86 -3.39
C ASP A 145 4.86 -8.68 -4.08
N VAL A 146 4.81 -8.79 -5.41
CA VAL A 146 5.84 -9.46 -6.22
C VAL A 146 6.94 -8.47 -6.60
N ILE A 147 8.17 -8.77 -6.21
CA ILE A 147 9.34 -7.90 -6.42
C ILE A 147 9.55 -7.65 -7.92
N GLU A 148 9.44 -8.68 -8.76
CA GLU A 148 9.65 -8.58 -10.22
C GLU A 148 8.60 -7.72 -10.94
N SER A 149 7.39 -7.55 -10.39
CA SER A 149 6.37 -6.65 -10.96
C SER A 149 6.85 -5.20 -11.04
N TRP A 150 7.80 -4.81 -10.17
CA TRP A 150 8.36 -3.47 -10.12
C TRP A 150 9.46 -3.23 -11.16
N TYR A 151 9.87 -4.23 -11.95
CA TYR A 151 11.05 -4.16 -12.82
C TYR A 151 11.04 -2.95 -13.75
N PHE A 152 9.92 -2.69 -14.43
CA PHE A 152 9.78 -1.55 -15.34
C PHE A 152 9.59 -0.22 -14.62
N ALA A 153 9.01 -0.22 -13.42
CA ALA A 153 8.92 0.97 -12.57
C ALA A 153 10.32 1.42 -12.11
N VAL A 154 11.15 0.48 -11.67
CA VAL A 154 12.56 0.69 -11.31
C VAL A 154 13.35 1.19 -12.50
N MET A 155 13.14 0.61 -13.69
CA MET A 155 13.75 1.10 -14.93
C MET A 155 13.35 2.56 -15.20
N ALA A 156 12.05 2.88 -15.09
CA ALA A 156 11.52 4.20 -15.35
C ALA A 156 11.91 5.25 -14.31
N TYR A 157 12.21 4.83 -13.07
CA TYR A 157 12.73 5.68 -12.00
C TYR A 157 14.03 6.37 -12.42
N ASN A 158 14.95 5.62 -13.03
CA ASN A 158 16.16 6.17 -13.64
C ASN A 158 15.94 6.71 -15.06
N GLY A 159 14.96 6.14 -15.77
CA GLY A 159 14.49 6.59 -17.08
C GLY A 159 14.49 5.47 -18.12
N ILE A 160 13.48 5.48 -18.99
CA ILE A 160 13.29 4.50 -20.08
C ILE A 160 14.17 4.79 -21.31
N LYS A 161 15.46 5.01 -21.10
CA LYS A 161 16.43 5.34 -22.15
C LYS A 161 17.16 4.09 -22.67
N PRO A 162 17.73 4.10 -23.89
CA PRO A 162 18.44 2.96 -24.49
C PRO A 162 19.48 2.28 -23.60
N GLN A 163 20.21 3.04 -22.77
CA GLN A 163 21.18 2.49 -21.81
C GLN A 163 20.55 1.57 -20.76
N ASN A 164 19.27 1.75 -20.47
CA ASN A 164 18.50 0.95 -19.50
C ASN A 164 17.71 -0.17 -20.16
N SER A 165 17.79 -0.35 -21.48
CA SER A 165 17.18 -1.51 -22.14
C SER A 165 17.61 -2.81 -21.47
N PRO A 166 16.69 -3.74 -21.15
CA PRO A 166 17.03 -5.05 -20.56
C PRO A 166 17.96 -5.90 -21.43
N VAL A 167 17.95 -5.66 -22.75
CA VAL A 167 18.71 -6.42 -23.75
C VAL A 167 19.47 -5.49 -24.69
N ARG A 168 20.62 -5.94 -25.19
CA ARG A 168 21.41 -5.23 -26.20
C ARG A 168 20.87 -5.56 -27.59
N GLN A 169 20.30 -4.58 -28.29
CA GLN A 169 19.73 -4.76 -29.64
C GLN A 169 20.62 -5.51 -30.63
N ALA A 170 21.93 -5.25 -30.63
CA ALA A 170 22.84 -5.84 -31.60
C ALA A 170 23.19 -7.32 -31.34
N SER A 171 23.27 -7.74 -30.07
CA SER A 171 23.69 -9.09 -29.70
C SER A 171 22.57 -9.97 -29.16
N GLY A 172 21.45 -9.39 -28.73
CA GLY A 172 20.41 -10.10 -27.98
C GLY A 172 20.79 -10.45 -26.55
N GLU A 173 22.00 -10.10 -26.13
CA GLU A 173 22.48 -10.41 -24.79
C GLU A 173 21.83 -9.48 -23.75
N ARG A 174 21.65 -10.03 -22.55
CA ARG A 174 21.19 -9.30 -21.38
C ARG A 174 22.12 -8.12 -21.08
N ASN A 175 21.53 -6.96 -20.80
CA ASN A 175 22.26 -5.76 -20.43
C ASN A 175 22.41 -5.68 -18.90
N GLU A 176 23.35 -6.42 -18.32
CA GLU A 176 23.59 -6.44 -16.87
C GLU A 176 23.98 -5.07 -16.26
N SER A 177 24.28 -4.08 -17.12
CA SER A 177 24.60 -2.71 -16.70
C SER A 177 23.38 -1.77 -16.69
N ALA A 178 22.22 -2.23 -17.14
CA ALA A 178 20.98 -1.45 -17.05
C ALA A 178 20.63 -1.17 -15.59
N TYR A 179 20.03 -0.01 -15.32
CA TYR A 179 19.78 0.45 -13.95
C TYR A 179 19.02 -0.57 -13.10
N GLN A 180 17.90 -1.08 -13.60
CA GLN A 180 17.09 -2.08 -12.91
C GLN A 180 17.86 -3.38 -12.68
N GLU A 181 18.79 -3.74 -13.57
CA GLU A 181 19.60 -4.95 -13.36
C GLU A 181 20.59 -4.80 -12.21
N LEU A 182 21.14 -3.60 -12.05
CA LEU A 182 21.97 -3.27 -10.91
C LEU A 182 21.15 -3.26 -9.62
N VAL A 183 19.93 -2.72 -9.63
CA VAL A 183 19.03 -2.72 -8.47
C VAL A 183 18.67 -4.16 -8.04
N TYR A 184 18.26 -5.03 -8.97
CA TYR A 184 17.96 -6.43 -8.62
C TYR A 184 19.20 -7.20 -8.17
N SER A 185 20.38 -6.88 -8.70
CA SER A 185 21.64 -7.41 -8.16
C SER A 185 21.90 -6.95 -6.72
N LEU A 186 21.46 -5.75 -6.32
CA LEU A 186 21.56 -5.28 -4.94
C LEU A 186 20.58 -6.04 -4.04
N ILE A 187 19.34 -6.25 -4.48
CA ILE A 187 18.35 -7.06 -3.74
C ILE A 187 18.93 -8.44 -3.41
N ASN A 188 19.47 -9.12 -4.42
CA ASN A 188 20.03 -10.48 -4.27
C ASN A 188 21.29 -10.54 -3.40
N ARG A 189 21.97 -9.41 -3.14
CA ARG A 189 23.18 -9.35 -2.32
C ARG A 189 22.90 -8.96 -0.87
N SER A 190 21.92 -8.08 -0.64
CA SER A 190 21.69 -7.45 0.66
C SER A 190 20.65 -8.17 1.52
N GLU A 191 19.72 -8.87 0.88
CA GLU A 191 18.69 -9.67 1.54
C GLU A 191 19.16 -11.13 1.65
N GLN A 192 19.68 -11.50 2.82
CA GLN A 192 20.21 -12.85 3.04
C GLN A 192 19.16 -13.92 2.77
N GLY A 193 19.38 -14.73 1.73
CA GLY A 193 18.50 -15.85 1.36
C GLY A 193 17.46 -15.49 0.29
N THR A 194 17.33 -14.22 -0.09
CA THR A 194 16.45 -13.78 -1.18
C THR A 194 17.18 -13.86 -2.51
N THR A 195 16.57 -14.48 -3.52
CA THR A 195 17.07 -14.47 -4.89
C THR A 195 15.89 -14.30 -5.84
N THR A 196 15.84 -13.15 -6.51
CA THR A 196 14.79 -12.82 -7.48
C THR A 196 14.90 -13.68 -8.73
N LYS A 197 13.77 -13.91 -9.40
CA LYS A 197 13.71 -14.51 -10.72
C LYS A 197 14.45 -13.62 -11.71
N GLN A 198 15.37 -14.21 -12.46
CA GLN A 198 15.98 -13.53 -13.60
C GLN A 198 14.96 -13.48 -14.74
N LEU A 199 14.49 -12.27 -15.04
CA LEU A 199 13.62 -12.02 -16.19
C LEU A 199 14.44 -12.09 -17.49
N SER A 200 13.83 -12.68 -18.52
CA SER A 200 14.44 -12.83 -19.85
C SER A 200 13.53 -12.18 -20.87
N PHE A 201 14.12 -11.42 -21.79
CA PHE A 201 13.43 -10.65 -22.81
C PHE A 201 14.14 -10.82 -24.15
N GLU A 202 13.46 -10.49 -25.24
CA GLU A 202 13.99 -10.50 -26.60
C GLU A 202 14.20 -9.07 -27.12
N PRO A 203 15.14 -8.83 -28.06
CA PRO A 203 15.33 -7.51 -28.67
C PRO A 203 14.06 -6.92 -29.28
N SER A 204 13.16 -7.76 -29.81
CA SER A 204 11.89 -7.34 -30.40
C SER A 204 10.89 -6.76 -29.39
N ASP A 205 11.11 -6.99 -28.10
CA ASP A 205 10.23 -6.50 -27.03
C ASP A 205 10.42 -4.99 -26.79
N PHE A 206 11.50 -4.42 -27.31
CA PHE A 206 11.89 -3.01 -27.14
C PHE A 206 12.21 -2.39 -28.50
N ASN A 207 11.62 -1.23 -28.79
CA ASN A 207 11.95 -0.48 -29.99
C ASN A 207 12.71 0.80 -29.62
N TYR A 208 13.97 0.90 -30.03
CA TYR A 208 14.79 2.09 -29.82
C TYR A 208 16.02 2.11 -30.74
N ASP A 209 16.55 3.31 -30.99
CA ASP A 209 17.87 3.50 -31.60
C ASP A 209 18.94 3.52 -30.49
N PRO A 210 19.90 2.56 -30.46
CA PRO A 210 20.92 2.49 -29.41
C PRO A 210 21.90 3.66 -29.40
N THR A 211 21.91 4.49 -30.45
CA THR A 211 22.75 5.70 -30.56
C THR A 211 22.01 6.99 -30.22
N SER A 212 20.70 6.89 -29.95
CA SER A 212 19.83 8.03 -29.66
C SER A 212 19.63 8.22 -28.15
N ASP A 213 19.19 9.42 -27.76
CA ASP A 213 18.71 9.74 -26.41
C ASP A 213 17.17 9.67 -26.30
N ALA A 214 16.48 9.29 -27.38
CA ALA A 214 15.04 9.06 -27.38
C ALA A 214 14.64 7.95 -26.39
N ASN A 215 13.41 8.01 -25.88
CA ASN A 215 12.92 6.95 -24.99
C ASN A 215 12.71 5.64 -25.77
N ILE A 216 12.83 4.52 -25.06
CA ILE A 216 12.43 3.20 -25.53
C ILE A 216 10.92 3.18 -25.69
N GLU A 217 10.47 2.67 -26.83
CA GLU A 217 9.10 2.29 -27.07
C GLU A 217 8.92 0.80 -26.72
N PHE A 218 7.76 0.44 -26.17
CA PHE A 218 7.46 -0.91 -25.71
C PHE A 218 6.33 -1.52 -26.56
N PRO A 219 6.65 -2.22 -27.67
CA PRO A 219 5.66 -2.93 -28.48
C PRO A 219 4.91 -4.02 -27.69
N VAL A 220 5.57 -4.61 -26.70
CA VAL A 220 5.00 -5.61 -25.80
C VAL A 220 4.66 -4.94 -24.46
N GLY A 221 3.36 -4.84 -24.17
CA GLY A 221 2.86 -4.21 -22.95
C GLY A 221 2.68 -5.17 -21.77
N HIS A 222 2.83 -6.47 -21.98
CA HIS A 222 2.57 -7.49 -20.96
C HIS A 222 3.54 -8.68 -21.11
N PHE A 223 4.13 -9.10 -20.00
CA PHE A 223 5.02 -10.24 -19.91
C PHE A 223 4.51 -11.24 -18.88
N THR A 224 4.71 -12.53 -19.14
CA THR A 224 4.33 -13.60 -18.20
C THR A 224 5.54 -14.40 -17.78
N PHE A 225 5.69 -14.62 -16.48
CA PHE A 225 6.77 -15.39 -15.88
C PHE A 225 6.25 -16.25 -14.73
N ASP A 226 6.80 -17.45 -14.61
CA ASP A 226 6.53 -18.35 -13.49
C ASP A 226 7.55 -18.16 -12.35
N ASP A 227 7.15 -18.54 -11.14
CA ASP A 227 7.99 -18.55 -9.93
C ASP A 227 8.59 -17.18 -9.59
N LEU A 228 7.76 -16.13 -9.63
CA LEU A 228 8.17 -14.81 -9.20
C LEU A 228 8.29 -14.72 -7.66
N THR A 229 9.06 -13.74 -7.20
CA THR A 229 9.47 -13.62 -5.81
C THR A 229 8.58 -12.64 -5.08
N LYS A 230 7.75 -13.14 -4.16
CA LYS A 230 7.03 -12.28 -3.21
C LYS A 230 7.99 -11.65 -2.20
N THR A 231 7.70 -10.41 -1.82
CA THR A 231 8.37 -9.68 -0.74
C THR A 231 8.34 -10.48 0.56
N LYS A 232 9.40 -10.34 1.37
CA LYS A 232 9.57 -11.06 2.64
C LYS A 232 9.13 -10.27 3.87
N TYR A 233 8.40 -9.18 3.65
CA TYR A 233 8.02 -8.22 4.69
C TYR A 233 6.54 -8.29 5.09
N LEU A 234 5.76 -9.19 4.49
CA LEU A 234 4.31 -9.26 4.64
C LEU A 234 3.82 -10.55 5.33
N PHE A 235 4.63 -11.16 6.20
CA PHE A 235 4.18 -12.35 6.91
C PHE A 235 3.30 -11.99 8.12
N ASP A 236 2.14 -12.64 8.23
CA ASP A 236 1.18 -12.39 9.30
C ASP A 236 1.48 -13.21 10.57
N ILE A 237 1.09 -12.68 11.73
CA ILE A 237 1.18 -13.42 12.99
C ILE A 237 0.31 -14.67 12.92
N GLY A 238 0.90 -15.83 13.17
CA GLY A 238 0.24 -17.14 13.05
C GLY A 238 0.42 -17.79 11.68
N GLU A 239 0.93 -17.07 10.68
CA GLU A 239 1.22 -17.62 9.36
C GLU A 239 2.26 -18.75 9.45
N LYS A 240 2.03 -19.81 8.68
CA LYS A 240 3.04 -20.85 8.48
C LYS A 240 3.90 -20.49 7.29
N VAL A 241 5.20 -20.42 7.54
CA VAL A 241 6.23 -20.14 6.54
C VAL A 241 7.21 -21.30 6.53
N GLU A 242 8.09 -21.32 5.55
CA GLU A 242 9.20 -22.27 5.51
C GLU A 242 10.54 -21.58 5.27
N THR A 243 11.60 -22.24 5.68
CA THR A 243 12.95 -21.82 5.34
C THR A 243 13.24 -22.07 3.86
N ASN A 244 13.61 -21.05 3.10
CA ASN A 244 13.90 -21.21 1.66
C ASN A 244 15.27 -21.88 1.38
N THR A 245 16.16 -21.80 2.37
CA THR A 245 17.50 -22.38 2.36
C THR A 245 17.85 -22.85 3.76
N ARG A 246 19.11 -23.25 3.98
CA ARG A 246 19.62 -23.49 5.32
C ARG A 246 19.66 -22.18 6.11
N ALA A 247 18.80 -22.06 7.11
CA ALA A 247 18.62 -20.82 7.87
C ALA A 247 19.15 -20.95 9.31
N ASN A 248 19.78 -19.90 9.83
CA ASN A 248 20.27 -19.87 11.20
C ASN A 248 19.17 -19.41 12.16
N PHE A 249 18.74 -20.29 13.06
CA PHE A 249 17.74 -20.03 14.09
C PHE A 249 18.40 -19.49 15.36
N ARG A 250 17.92 -18.35 15.85
CA ARG A 250 18.66 -17.54 16.85
C ARG A 250 17.81 -17.15 18.05
N THR A 251 18.46 -16.83 19.17
CA THR A 251 17.78 -16.39 20.40
C THR A 251 17.36 -14.92 20.37
N SER A 252 17.92 -14.11 19.48
CA SER A 252 17.66 -12.67 19.36
C SER A 252 17.82 -12.20 17.92
N PRO A 253 17.25 -11.03 17.54
CA PRO A 253 17.35 -10.46 16.19
C PRO A 253 18.73 -9.85 15.93
N SER A 254 19.74 -10.70 15.82
CA SER A 254 21.13 -10.31 15.56
C SER A 254 21.91 -11.45 14.92
N THR A 255 22.98 -11.16 14.19
CA THR A 255 23.93 -12.17 13.72
C THR A 255 25.00 -12.56 14.75
N GLN A 256 25.12 -11.87 15.89
CA GLN A 256 26.24 -12.02 16.82
C GLN A 256 25.97 -12.98 17.99
N ASN A 257 26.80 -14.02 18.13
CA ASN A 257 26.92 -14.90 19.31
C ASN A 257 25.61 -15.45 19.91
N ASN A 258 24.59 -15.70 19.08
CA ASN A 258 23.23 -16.04 19.51
C ASN A 258 22.59 -17.20 18.70
N LEU A 259 23.41 -17.99 18.00
CA LEU A 259 22.96 -19.14 17.22
C LEU A 259 22.45 -20.25 18.15
N ILE A 260 21.21 -20.67 17.95
CA ILE A 260 20.63 -21.85 18.59
C ILE A 260 21.00 -23.10 17.79
N THR A 261 20.65 -23.10 16.51
CA THR A 261 20.88 -24.20 15.56
C THR A 261 20.71 -23.70 14.13
N THR A 262 21.09 -24.51 13.15
CA THR A 262 20.78 -24.28 11.74
C THR A 262 19.65 -25.21 11.31
N LEU A 263 18.62 -24.64 10.69
CA LEU A 263 17.47 -25.35 10.14
C LEU A 263 17.77 -25.78 8.69
N PRO A 264 17.28 -26.94 8.24
CA PRO A 264 17.33 -27.30 6.83
C PRO A 264 16.42 -26.36 6.01
N ALA A 265 16.55 -26.39 4.68
CA ALA A 265 15.54 -25.81 3.79
C ALA A 265 14.22 -26.61 3.89
N GLY A 266 13.08 -25.94 3.76
CA GLY A 266 11.74 -26.50 3.92
C GLY A 266 11.32 -26.76 5.37
N GLU A 267 12.06 -26.26 6.37
CA GLU A 267 11.62 -26.35 7.77
C GLU A 267 10.41 -25.43 7.96
N VAL A 268 9.29 -26.01 8.37
CA VAL A 268 8.06 -25.27 8.64
C VAL A 268 8.14 -24.55 9.99
N LEU A 269 7.81 -23.26 9.96
CA LEU A 269 7.82 -22.35 11.10
C LEU A 269 6.48 -21.61 11.18
N THR A 270 6.15 -21.11 12.36
CA THR A 270 5.00 -20.22 12.57
C THR A 270 5.49 -18.85 13.00
N ILE A 271 5.06 -17.79 12.33
CA ILE A 271 5.35 -16.41 12.75
C ILE A 271 4.65 -16.13 14.08
N THR A 272 5.36 -15.60 15.07
CA THR A 272 4.79 -15.34 16.41
C THR A 272 4.66 -13.86 16.76
N GLY A 273 5.07 -12.96 15.87
CA GLY A 273 5.04 -11.52 16.08
C GLY A 273 5.47 -10.76 14.84
N ALA A 274 5.28 -9.44 14.87
CA ALA A 274 5.80 -8.55 13.84
C ALA A 274 7.34 -8.67 13.75
N PHE A 275 7.89 -8.37 12.57
CA PHE A 275 9.33 -8.34 12.41
C PHE A 275 9.98 -7.25 13.28
N THR A 276 11.26 -7.42 13.56
CA THR A 276 12.09 -6.44 14.26
C THR A 276 13.38 -6.16 13.49
N TYR A 277 13.97 -4.99 13.74
CA TYR A 277 15.25 -4.59 13.16
C TYR A 277 16.43 -5.18 13.95
N ASP A 278 17.62 -5.18 13.35
CA ASP A 278 18.80 -5.74 13.99
C ASP A 278 19.25 -4.86 15.17
N GLU A 279 19.41 -5.46 16.36
CA GLU A 279 19.75 -4.73 17.57
C GLU A 279 21.25 -4.47 17.75
N VAL A 280 22.12 -5.23 17.05
CA VAL A 280 23.56 -5.29 17.37
C VAL A 280 24.46 -5.13 16.16
N SER A 281 24.06 -5.68 15.00
CA SER A 281 24.79 -5.58 13.76
C SER A 281 24.40 -4.29 13.02
N PRO A 282 25.33 -3.34 12.87
CA PRO A 282 24.98 -2.04 12.33
C PRO A 282 24.69 -2.06 10.83
N ASN A 283 24.94 -3.16 10.10
CA ASN A 283 24.97 -3.14 8.62
C ASN A 283 23.97 -4.10 7.95
N ASN A 284 23.13 -4.82 8.69
CA ASN A 284 22.17 -5.76 8.10
C ASN A 284 20.91 -5.02 7.60
N GLN A 285 20.53 -5.24 6.33
CA GLN A 285 19.36 -4.58 5.71
C GLN A 285 18.05 -5.34 5.93
N PHE A 286 18.11 -6.67 6.04
CA PHE A 286 16.97 -7.53 6.31
C PHE A 286 16.40 -7.31 7.73
N VAL A 287 15.16 -7.77 7.95
CA VAL A 287 14.50 -7.78 9.26
C VAL A 287 14.46 -9.18 9.84
N TRP A 288 14.04 -9.31 11.09
CA TRP A 288 13.97 -10.56 11.84
C TRP A 288 12.54 -10.87 12.23
N TYR A 289 12.04 -12.05 11.86
CA TYR A 289 10.77 -12.52 12.39
C TYR A 289 10.98 -13.36 13.64
N PRO A 290 10.25 -13.10 14.74
CA PRO A 290 10.07 -14.09 15.79
C PRO A 290 9.23 -15.24 15.25
N VAL A 291 9.72 -16.46 15.42
CA VAL A 291 9.10 -17.67 14.90
C VAL A 291 9.10 -18.79 15.92
N LYS A 292 8.19 -19.74 15.71
CA LYS A 292 8.05 -20.96 16.50
C LYS A 292 8.14 -22.18 15.61
N ARG A 293 8.95 -23.15 16.03
CA ARG A 293 9.10 -24.45 15.38
C ARG A 293 7.98 -25.39 15.81
N THR A 294 7.78 -26.46 15.04
CA THR A 294 6.79 -27.52 15.34
C THR A 294 7.04 -28.24 16.67
N ASP A 295 8.30 -28.29 17.12
CA ASP A 295 8.69 -28.80 18.45
C ASP A 295 8.42 -27.81 19.60
N GLY A 296 7.83 -26.66 19.30
CA GLY A 296 7.46 -25.62 20.25
C GLY A 296 8.58 -24.64 20.58
N LYS A 297 9.79 -24.80 20.03
CA LYS A 297 10.92 -23.91 20.31
C LYS A 297 10.76 -22.57 19.59
N GLU A 298 10.93 -21.49 20.31
CA GLU A 298 10.85 -20.11 19.81
C GLU A 298 12.24 -19.50 19.58
N GLY A 299 12.33 -18.58 18.63
CA GLY A 299 13.56 -17.90 18.23
C GLY A 299 13.31 -16.98 17.04
N TYR A 300 14.38 -16.55 16.38
CA TYR A 300 14.34 -15.58 15.28
C TYR A 300 14.96 -16.14 14.00
N ILE A 301 14.38 -15.75 12.87
CA ILE A 301 14.87 -16.01 11.50
C ILE A 301 14.83 -14.70 10.71
N THR A 302 15.80 -14.50 9.81
CA THR A 302 15.83 -13.34 8.92
C THR A 302 14.74 -13.42 7.85
N SER A 303 14.15 -12.30 7.47
CA SER A 303 13.11 -12.21 6.41
C SER A 303 13.52 -12.94 5.13
N GLY A 304 14.73 -12.64 4.63
CA GLY A 304 15.22 -13.24 3.39
C GLY A 304 15.41 -14.76 3.42
N ASN A 305 15.42 -15.42 4.58
CA ASN A 305 15.51 -16.87 4.68
C ASN A 305 14.14 -17.56 4.72
N LEU A 306 13.05 -16.80 4.62
CA LEU A 306 11.69 -17.30 4.68
C LEU A 306 11.02 -17.24 3.31
N ASN A 307 10.21 -18.24 3.01
CA ASN A 307 9.21 -18.21 1.97
C ASN A 307 7.83 -18.46 2.60
N PRO A 308 6.75 -18.00 1.96
CA PRO A 308 5.44 -18.61 2.16
C PRO A 308 5.59 -20.13 2.00
N LEU A 309 4.91 -20.91 2.85
CA LEU A 309 5.03 -22.37 2.84
C LEU A 309 4.67 -22.94 1.45
N SER A 310 5.65 -23.49 0.72
CA SER A 310 5.39 -24.16 -0.56
C SER A 310 4.79 -25.55 -0.32
N GLY A 311 3.46 -25.62 -0.44
CA GLY A 311 2.69 -26.78 -0.03
C GLY A 311 1.30 -26.92 -0.66
N GLU A 312 0.87 -25.95 -1.48
CA GLU A 312 -0.08 -26.24 -2.56
C GLU A 312 0.72 -26.54 -3.84
N SER A 313 1.31 -27.73 -3.88
CA SER A 313 1.78 -28.30 -5.15
C SER A 313 0.58 -28.59 -6.05
N VAL A 314 0.58 -28.00 -7.25
CA VAL A 314 -0.36 -28.23 -8.35
C VAL A 314 -0.52 -29.73 -8.66
N GLU A 315 -1.53 -30.38 -8.08
CA GLU A 315 -2.21 -31.53 -8.69
C GLU A 315 -3.07 -30.99 -9.86
N PRO A 316 -3.34 -31.76 -10.94
CA PRO A 316 -4.25 -31.29 -11.97
C PRO A 316 -5.58 -31.00 -11.31
N ALA A 317 -6.03 -29.74 -11.42
CA ALA A 317 -7.12 -29.16 -10.65
C ALA A 317 -8.17 -30.18 -10.21
N PRO A 318 -8.22 -30.52 -8.90
CA PRO A 318 -9.47 -30.98 -8.32
C PRO A 318 -10.51 -29.87 -8.59
N PRO A 319 -11.79 -30.22 -8.80
CA PRO A 319 -12.80 -29.23 -9.15
C PRO A 319 -12.78 -28.12 -8.11
N VAL A 320 -12.58 -26.88 -8.58
CA VAL A 320 -12.48 -25.62 -7.81
C VAL A 320 -13.25 -25.75 -6.50
N GLU A 321 -12.52 -26.05 -5.43
CA GLU A 321 -13.01 -25.87 -4.07
C GLU A 321 -12.90 -24.37 -3.79
N PRO A 322 -13.97 -23.73 -3.32
CA PRO A 322 -14.06 -22.27 -3.29
C PRO A 322 -12.93 -21.67 -2.44
N GLU A 323 -12.33 -20.59 -2.94
CA GLU A 323 -11.37 -19.79 -2.19
C GLU A 323 -11.88 -19.52 -0.78
N GLU A 324 -11.03 -19.71 0.24
CA GLU A 324 -11.35 -19.39 1.63
C GLU A 324 -11.89 -17.94 1.66
N PRO A 325 -13.10 -17.72 2.19
CA PRO A 325 -13.74 -16.42 2.07
C PRO A 325 -12.90 -15.35 2.77
N VAL A 326 -12.67 -14.21 2.10
CA VAL A 326 -11.98 -13.05 2.69
C VAL A 326 -12.76 -12.57 3.90
N THR A 327 -12.19 -12.74 5.10
CA THR A 327 -12.82 -12.34 6.37
C THR A 327 -12.17 -11.11 6.99
N PHE A 328 -12.96 -10.35 7.74
CA PHE A 328 -12.49 -9.19 8.51
C PHE A 328 -12.81 -9.36 9.99
N SER A 329 -11.82 -9.11 10.84
CA SER A 329 -11.90 -9.27 12.30
C SER A 329 -12.95 -8.37 12.96
N ASP A 330 -13.27 -7.22 12.35
CA ASP A 330 -14.29 -6.27 12.81
C ASP A 330 -15.63 -6.37 12.06
N VAL A 331 -15.81 -7.43 11.25
CA VAL A 331 -17.08 -7.78 10.59
C VAL A 331 -17.45 -9.22 10.99
N PRO A 332 -17.96 -9.45 12.21
CA PRO A 332 -18.37 -10.78 12.65
C PRO A 332 -19.55 -11.29 11.81
N VAL A 333 -19.77 -12.61 11.76
CA VAL A 333 -20.92 -13.27 11.08
C VAL A 333 -22.32 -12.74 11.48
N THR A 334 -22.40 -12.02 12.60
CA THR A 334 -23.63 -11.39 13.10
C THR A 334 -23.80 -9.93 12.63
N HIS A 335 -22.83 -9.38 11.92
CA HIS A 335 -22.89 -8.03 11.36
C HIS A 335 -23.93 -8.01 10.22
N TYR A 336 -24.77 -6.97 10.20
CA TYR A 336 -25.90 -6.88 9.26
C TYR A 336 -25.52 -6.88 7.78
N ALA A 337 -24.27 -6.50 7.47
CA ALA A 337 -23.71 -6.46 6.13
C ALA A 337 -22.61 -7.52 5.93
N TYR A 338 -22.57 -8.58 6.76
CA TYR A 338 -21.50 -9.58 6.72
C TYR A 338 -21.39 -10.22 5.32
N ASP A 339 -22.50 -10.75 4.80
CA ASP A 339 -22.53 -11.44 3.51
C ASP A 339 -22.21 -10.49 2.35
N GLU A 340 -22.77 -9.28 2.37
CA GLU A 340 -22.50 -8.25 1.36
C GLU A 340 -21.03 -7.83 1.34
N ILE A 341 -20.42 -7.61 2.50
CA ILE A 341 -19.00 -7.23 2.60
C ILE A 341 -18.10 -8.37 2.12
N HIS A 342 -18.38 -9.62 2.50
CA HIS A 342 -17.61 -10.79 2.05
C HIS A 342 -17.74 -10.99 0.54
N TYR A 343 -18.95 -10.85 -0.02
CA TYR A 343 -19.16 -10.91 -1.45
C TYR A 343 -18.31 -9.88 -2.20
N LEU A 344 -18.31 -8.63 -1.76
CA LEU A 344 -17.52 -7.59 -2.40
C LEU A 344 -16.00 -7.79 -2.24
N ALA A 345 -15.57 -8.32 -1.10
CA ALA A 345 -14.16 -8.60 -0.84
C ALA A 345 -13.64 -9.75 -1.72
N ASN A 346 -14.40 -10.85 -1.81
CA ASN A 346 -14.08 -11.99 -2.67
C ASN A 346 -14.08 -11.63 -4.17
N ASN A 347 -14.76 -10.55 -4.56
CA ASN A 347 -14.73 -10.02 -5.93
C ASN A 347 -13.70 -8.89 -6.12
N ASN A 348 -12.81 -8.66 -5.17
CA ASN A 348 -11.78 -7.60 -5.21
C ASN A 348 -12.34 -6.17 -5.39
N ILE A 349 -13.60 -5.95 -5.01
CA ILE A 349 -14.26 -4.64 -5.12
C ILE A 349 -13.89 -3.76 -3.92
N VAL A 350 -13.88 -4.36 -2.73
CA VAL A 350 -13.51 -3.69 -1.48
C VAL A 350 -12.32 -4.39 -0.81
N GLY A 351 -11.48 -3.61 -0.16
CA GLY A 351 -10.36 -4.10 0.64
C GLY A 351 -10.44 -3.60 2.08
N GLY A 352 -9.66 -4.24 2.94
CA GLY A 352 -9.49 -3.82 4.33
C GLY A 352 -8.75 -2.49 4.47
N VAL A 353 -8.74 -1.96 5.69
CA VAL A 353 -7.98 -0.76 6.09
C VAL A 353 -6.64 -1.12 6.75
N GLY A 354 -6.19 -2.36 6.59
CA GLY A 354 -5.01 -2.93 7.27
C GLY A 354 -5.36 -3.81 8.48
N HIS A 355 -4.39 -4.63 8.92
CA HIS A 355 -4.49 -5.50 10.11
C HIS A 355 -5.73 -6.41 10.14
N GLY A 356 -6.18 -6.92 8.98
CA GLY A 356 -7.36 -7.78 8.89
C GLY A 356 -8.68 -7.09 9.27
N ARG A 357 -8.80 -5.77 9.10
CA ARG A 357 -10.01 -4.98 9.41
C ARG A 357 -10.64 -4.36 8.17
N PHE A 358 -11.97 -4.21 8.16
CA PHE A 358 -12.74 -3.50 7.12
C PHE A 358 -13.12 -2.06 7.51
N ASP A 359 -13.30 -1.83 8.81
CA ASP A 359 -13.83 -0.61 9.41
C ASP A 359 -15.24 -0.22 8.88
N PRO A 360 -16.27 -1.04 9.17
CA PRO A 360 -17.62 -0.85 8.61
C PRO A 360 -18.30 0.45 9.10
N THR A 361 -17.87 1.03 10.22
CA THR A 361 -18.50 2.23 10.79
C THR A 361 -17.78 3.53 10.42
N ALA A 362 -16.63 3.45 9.74
CA ALA A 362 -15.92 4.63 9.28
C ALA A 362 -16.75 5.40 8.22
N PRO A 363 -16.79 6.75 8.30
CA PRO A 363 -17.42 7.58 7.27
C PRO A 363 -16.83 7.30 5.88
N LEU A 364 -17.68 7.11 4.87
CA LEU A 364 -17.22 6.88 3.50
C LEU A 364 -17.08 8.20 2.73
N THR A 365 -15.86 8.48 2.25
CA THR A 365 -15.61 9.67 1.42
C THR A 365 -16.10 9.48 -0.01
N ARG A 366 -16.34 10.60 -0.71
CA ARG A 366 -16.72 10.60 -2.14
C ARG A 366 -15.67 9.91 -3.01
N ALA A 367 -14.40 10.11 -2.69
CA ALA A 367 -13.29 9.52 -3.41
C ALA A 367 -13.26 7.99 -3.26
N GLN A 368 -13.44 7.49 -2.02
CA GLN A 368 -13.53 6.05 -1.76
C GLN A 368 -14.71 5.40 -2.48
N ALA A 369 -15.89 6.04 -2.47
CA ALA A 369 -17.07 5.55 -3.17
C ALA A 369 -16.87 5.50 -4.70
N ALA A 370 -16.22 6.51 -5.28
CA ALA A 370 -15.85 6.50 -6.69
C ALA A 370 -14.97 5.29 -7.03
N THR A 371 -13.92 5.05 -6.24
CA THR A 371 -13.03 3.90 -6.43
C THR A 371 -13.75 2.55 -6.30
N MET A 372 -14.61 2.39 -5.29
CA MET A 372 -15.39 1.16 -5.12
C MET A 372 -16.32 0.91 -6.33
N LEU A 373 -16.98 1.94 -6.84
CA LEU A 373 -17.84 1.83 -8.03
C LEU A 373 -17.07 1.48 -9.29
N THR A 374 -15.92 2.11 -9.51
CA THR A 374 -15.09 1.84 -10.69
C THR A 374 -14.53 0.42 -10.69
N ARG A 375 -14.21 -0.13 -9.51
CA ARG A 375 -13.81 -1.54 -9.37
C ARG A 375 -14.99 -2.48 -9.60
N ALA A 376 -16.12 -2.20 -8.97
CA ALA A 376 -17.35 -3.00 -9.12
C ALA A 376 -17.80 -3.14 -10.57
N LEU A 377 -17.63 -2.09 -11.37
CA LEU A 377 -18.09 -2.02 -12.76
C LEU A 377 -16.96 -2.19 -13.79
N GLY A 378 -15.74 -2.50 -13.35
CA GLY A 378 -14.59 -2.76 -14.22
C GLY A 378 -14.26 -1.62 -15.18
N THR A 379 -14.36 -0.36 -14.72
CA THR A 379 -14.17 0.80 -15.61
C THR A 379 -12.69 1.05 -15.92
N SER A 380 -12.42 1.68 -17.06
CA SER A 380 -11.05 2.02 -17.48
C SER A 380 -10.36 2.97 -16.50
N THR A 381 -9.11 2.67 -16.13
CA THR A 381 -8.27 3.53 -15.28
C THR A 381 -7.62 4.70 -16.05
N ASN A 382 -7.71 4.71 -17.38
CA ASN A 382 -7.12 5.72 -18.28
C ASN A 382 -8.11 6.83 -18.67
N ALA A 383 -8.88 7.33 -17.70
CA ALA A 383 -9.86 8.38 -17.96
C ALA A 383 -9.19 9.75 -18.20
N PRO A 384 -9.74 10.60 -19.08
CA PRO A 384 -9.26 11.97 -19.27
C PRO A 384 -9.27 12.77 -17.96
N ASN A 385 -8.40 13.79 -17.87
CA ASN A 385 -8.41 14.67 -16.69
C ASN A 385 -9.77 15.38 -16.55
N PRO A 386 -10.51 15.15 -15.45
CA PRO A 386 -11.84 15.72 -15.27
C PRO A 386 -11.80 17.24 -15.06
N GLY A 387 -10.65 17.81 -14.69
CA GLY A 387 -10.42 19.25 -14.56
C GLY A 387 -10.86 19.86 -13.22
N PHE A 388 -10.98 19.05 -12.17
CA PHE A 388 -11.31 19.54 -10.83
C PHE A 388 -10.17 20.37 -10.24
N LYS A 389 -10.51 21.48 -9.57
CA LYS A 389 -9.55 22.39 -8.94
C LYS A 389 -9.00 21.86 -7.61
N ASP A 390 -9.72 20.94 -6.98
CA ASP A 390 -9.45 20.39 -5.65
C ASP A 390 -9.02 18.91 -5.68
N VAL A 391 -8.75 18.36 -6.87
CA VAL A 391 -8.18 17.02 -7.03
C VAL A 391 -6.92 17.13 -7.86
N SER A 392 -5.76 16.99 -7.20
CA SER A 392 -4.48 16.88 -7.88
C SER A 392 -4.43 15.61 -8.75
N THR A 393 -3.73 15.65 -9.87
CA THR A 393 -3.45 14.45 -10.69
C THR A 393 -2.64 13.39 -9.95
N THR A 394 -1.99 13.78 -8.85
CA THR A 394 -1.23 12.90 -7.94
C THR A 394 -2.03 12.46 -6.70
N HIS A 395 -3.30 12.85 -6.59
CA HIS A 395 -4.15 12.44 -5.47
C HIS A 395 -4.38 10.92 -5.49
N TYR A 396 -4.32 10.24 -4.33
CA TYR A 396 -4.43 8.78 -4.22
C TYR A 396 -5.64 8.19 -4.97
N PHE A 397 -6.79 8.87 -4.90
CA PHE A 397 -8.02 8.46 -5.59
C PHE A 397 -8.23 9.06 -7.00
N TYR A 398 -7.24 9.77 -7.56
CA TYR A 398 -7.42 10.54 -8.80
C TYR A 398 -7.92 9.69 -9.96
N SER A 399 -7.33 8.52 -10.21
CA SER A 399 -7.73 7.62 -11.31
C SER A 399 -9.17 7.12 -11.15
N GLY A 400 -9.55 6.71 -9.92
CA GLY A 400 -10.92 6.31 -9.60
C GLY A 400 -11.92 7.46 -9.78
N ILE A 401 -11.55 8.67 -9.35
CA ILE A 401 -12.39 9.88 -9.53
C ILE A 401 -12.57 10.20 -11.01
N ALA A 402 -11.48 10.23 -11.78
CA ALA A 402 -11.52 10.52 -13.21
C ALA A 402 -12.38 9.48 -13.96
N SER A 403 -12.18 8.19 -13.66
CA SER A 403 -12.93 7.09 -14.25
C SER A 403 -14.41 7.11 -13.90
N ALA A 404 -14.75 7.40 -12.65
CA ALA A 404 -16.15 7.51 -12.21
C ALA A 404 -16.88 8.69 -12.86
N VAL A 405 -16.17 9.79 -13.15
CA VAL A 405 -16.75 10.96 -13.83
C VAL A 405 -16.91 10.71 -15.33
N GLU A 406 -15.89 10.13 -15.97
CA GLU A 406 -15.96 9.73 -17.38
C GLU A 406 -17.10 8.74 -17.62
N SER A 407 -17.31 7.81 -16.68
CA SER A 407 -18.40 6.82 -16.74
C SER A 407 -19.78 7.40 -16.33
N GLY A 408 -19.86 8.68 -15.96
CA GLY A 408 -21.12 9.34 -15.59
C GLY A 408 -21.64 9.04 -14.17
N PHE A 409 -20.92 8.25 -13.38
CA PHE A 409 -21.29 7.91 -12.00
C PHE A 409 -21.18 9.11 -11.06
N PHE A 410 -20.35 10.09 -11.40
CA PHE A 410 -20.27 11.39 -10.73
C PHE A 410 -20.36 12.51 -11.76
N VAL A 411 -21.11 13.56 -11.42
CA VAL A 411 -21.30 14.71 -12.31
C VAL A 411 -20.05 15.61 -12.27
N LYS A 412 -19.59 16.03 -13.45
CA LYS A 412 -18.50 17.00 -13.59
C LYS A 412 -18.89 18.37 -13.02
N ALA A 413 -17.96 19.00 -12.29
CA ALA A 413 -18.10 20.31 -11.67
C ALA A 413 -16.72 20.97 -11.50
N ASP A 414 -16.66 22.18 -10.94
CA ASP A 414 -15.38 22.87 -10.65
C ASP A 414 -14.55 22.16 -9.57
N ASN A 415 -15.21 21.52 -8.60
CA ASN A 415 -14.60 20.82 -7.47
C ASN A 415 -15.30 19.46 -7.27
N PHE A 416 -14.53 18.44 -6.90
CA PHE A 416 -15.04 17.10 -6.61
C PHE A 416 -15.35 16.88 -5.13
N TYR A 417 -14.62 17.54 -4.23
CA TYR A 417 -14.62 17.37 -2.78
C TYR A 417 -14.28 15.93 -2.33
N PRO A 418 -13.05 15.44 -2.62
CA PRO A 418 -12.70 14.02 -2.46
C PRO A 418 -12.86 13.50 -1.03
N GLU A 419 -12.48 14.30 -0.03
CA GLU A 419 -12.52 13.94 1.38
C GLU A 419 -13.88 14.14 2.06
N ARG A 420 -14.85 14.74 1.35
CA ARG A 420 -16.17 14.92 1.94
C ARG A 420 -16.91 13.60 1.99
N THR A 421 -17.49 13.29 3.14
CA THR A 421 -18.36 12.13 3.32
C THR A 421 -19.61 12.22 2.45
N LEU A 422 -20.00 11.10 1.84
CA LEU A 422 -21.24 11.00 1.09
C LEU A 422 -22.46 11.01 2.01
N THR A 423 -23.53 11.64 1.55
CA THR A 423 -24.86 11.47 2.15
C THR A 423 -25.61 10.29 1.53
N ARG A 424 -26.61 9.77 2.24
CA ARG A 424 -27.45 8.67 1.74
C ARG A 424 -28.21 9.03 0.46
N GLY A 425 -28.65 10.29 0.31
CA GLY A 425 -29.29 10.77 -0.92
C GLY A 425 -28.30 10.80 -2.10
N GLU A 426 -27.07 11.23 -1.86
CA GLU A 426 -26.02 11.21 -2.89
C GLU A 426 -25.61 9.79 -3.27
N MET A 427 -25.55 8.88 -2.29
CA MET A 427 -25.35 7.45 -2.54
C MET A 427 -26.44 6.89 -3.47
N ALA A 428 -27.72 7.16 -3.20
CA ALA A 428 -28.80 6.73 -4.07
C ALA A 428 -28.63 7.26 -5.50
N ALA A 429 -28.25 8.54 -5.64
CA ALA A 429 -28.05 9.16 -6.93
C ALA A 429 -26.86 8.59 -7.73
N ILE A 430 -25.76 8.20 -7.07
CA ILE A 430 -24.60 7.62 -7.77
C ILE A 430 -24.85 6.15 -8.14
N LEU A 431 -25.54 5.37 -7.30
CA LEU A 431 -25.92 3.99 -7.64
C LEU A 431 -26.93 3.94 -8.77
N ASP A 432 -27.96 4.78 -8.72
CA ASP A 432 -28.96 4.88 -9.80
C ASP A 432 -28.33 5.21 -11.15
N ARG A 433 -27.33 6.11 -11.18
CA ARG A 433 -26.57 6.42 -12.40
C ARG A 433 -25.62 5.31 -12.84
N ALA A 434 -25.01 4.60 -11.89
CA ALA A 434 -24.02 3.58 -12.19
C ALA A 434 -24.64 2.26 -12.68
N PHE A 435 -25.82 1.91 -12.18
CA PHE A 435 -26.51 0.66 -12.49
C PHE A 435 -27.74 0.82 -13.40
N ASP A 436 -28.10 2.06 -13.74
CA ASP A 436 -29.24 2.40 -14.62
C ASP A 436 -30.52 1.66 -14.20
N PHE A 437 -30.90 1.81 -12.92
CA PHE A 437 -32.06 1.09 -12.39
C PHE A 437 -33.33 1.45 -13.16
N PRO A 438 -34.26 0.49 -13.36
CA PRO A 438 -35.50 0.74 -14.07
C PRO A 438 -36.24 1.93 -13.47
N GLN A 439 -36.71 2.84 -14.33
CA GLN A 439 -37.48 3.99 -13.90
C GLN A 439 -38.72 3.50 -13.14
N ALA A 440 -38.80 3.87 -11.86
CA ALA A 440 -39.89 3.47 -11.01
C ALA A 440 -41.23 4.02 -11.52
N VAL A 441 -42.22 3.14 -11.66
CA VAL A 441 -43.64 3.52 -11.87
C VAL A 441 -44.35 3.66 -10.51
N GLY A 442 -43.74 3.16 -9.44
CA GLY A 442 -44.24 3.13 -8.06
C GLY A 442 -43.83 4.36 -7.22
N SER A 443 -44.03 4.23 -5.90
CA SER A 443 -43.72 5.26 -4.91
C SER A 443 -43.11 4.62 -3.67
N HIS A 444 -42.10 5.24 -3.07
CA HIS A 444 -41.53 4.76 -1.82
C HIS A 444 -42.38 5.16 -0.58
N PRO A 445 -42.26 4.45 0.55
CA PRO A 445 -42.96 4.79 1.80
C PRO A 445 -42.29 5.90 2.63
N PHE A 446 -41.13 6.41 2.19
CA PHE A 446 -40.32 7.34 2.98
C PHE A 446 -40.91 8.75 3.02
N THR A 447 -41.21 9.21 4.22
CA THR A 447 -41.83 10.53 4.48
C THR A 447 -40.86 11.71 4.37
N ASP A 448 -39.56 11.44 4.41
CA ASP A 448 -38.47 12.42 4.40
C ASP A 448 -37.64 12.42 3.11
N ALA A 449 -38.07 11.64 2.10
CA ALA A 449 -37.38 11.47 0.83
C ALA A 449 -37.92 12.33 -0.32
N SER A 450 -38.49 13.51 -0.02
CA SER A 450 -38.90 14.48 -1.04
C SER A 450 -37.74 15.35 -1.53
N GLY A 451 -37.76 15.77 -2.79
CA GLY A 451 -36.81 16.76 -3.34
C GLY A 451 -35.80 16.19 -4.34
N ILE A 452 -34.57 16.73 -4.36
CA ILE A 452 -33.63 16.47 -5.47
C ILE A 452 -33.20 15.01 -5.64
N PHE A 453 -33.32 14.18 -4.60
CA PHE A 453 -32.97 12.76 -4.65
C PHE A 453 -34.18 11.84 -4.69
N GLU A 454 -35.41 12.37 -4.62
CA GLU A 454 -36.65 11.59 -4.52
C GLU A 454 -36.76 10.54 -5.64
N TYR A 455 -36.44 10.96 -6.86
CA TYR A 455 -36.44 10.09 -8.03
C TYR A 455 -35.43 8.94 -7.88
N ASN A 456 -34.16 9.24 -7.56
CA ASN A 456 -33.12 8.22 -7.39
C ASN A 456 -33.44 7.28 -6.21
N ILE A 457 -33.98 7.83 -5.10
CA ILE A 457 -34.39 7.06 -3.92
C ILE A 457 -35.51 6.09 -4.28
N THR A 458 -36.47 6.51 -5.10
CA THR A 458 -37.56 5.66 -5.57
C THR A 458 -37.01 4.50 -6.41
N ASN A 459 -36.08 4.76 -7.33
CA ASN A 459 -35.48 3.70 -8.16
C ASN A 459 -34.71 2.67 -7.33
N VAL A 460 -33.84 3.12 -6.41
CA VAL A 460 -33.08 2.17 -5.56
C VAL A 460 -33.99 1.44 -4.56
N TYR A 461 -35.13 2.03 -4.17
CA TYR A 461 -36.13 1.36 -3.34
C TYR A 461 -36.88 0.26 -4.11
N GLU A 462 -37.42 0.60 -5.28
CA GLU A 462 -38.14 -0.36 -6.13
C GLU A 462 -37.22 -1.47 -6.67
N ALA A 463 -35.93 -1.16 -6.87
CA ALA A 463 -34.91 -2.15 -7.19
C ALA A 463 -34.50 -3.02 -5.98
N GLY A 464 -35.11 -2.84 -4.79
CA GLY A 464 -34.80 -3.61 -3.58
C GLY A 464 -33.40 -3.35 -2.99
N VAL A 465 -32.72 -2.29 -3.43
CA VAL A 465 -31.39 -1.94 -2.91
C VAL A 465 -31.51 -1.37 -1.48
N THR A 466 -32.61 -0.69 -1.15
CA THR A 466 -32.83 -0.08 0.16
C THR A 466 -34.21 -0.36 0.74
N SER A 467 -34.29 -0.51 2.07
CA SER A 467 -35.54 -0.56 2.85
C SER A 467 -35.71 0.67 3.78
N GLY A 468 -34.83 1.67 3.63
CA GLY A 468 -34.78 2.83 4.52
C GLY A 468 -34.00 2.58 5.82
N VAL A 469 -33.84 3.63 6.62
CA VAL A 469 -33.34 3.51 8.01
C VAL A 469 -34.46 3.02 8.93
N THR A 470 -35.70 3.37 8.58
CA THR A 470 -36.93 2.81 9.13
C THR A 470 -37.90 2.55 7.97
N PRO A 471 -39.01 1.82 8.17
CA PRO A 471 -40.00 1.59 7.11
C PRO A 471 -40.58 2.86 6.46
N THR A 472 -40.45 4.03 7.11
CA THR A 472 -41.00 5.31 6.61
C THR A 472 -39.97 6.44 6.59
N THR A 473 -38.67 6.13 6.77
CA THR A 473 -37.60 7.14 6.83
C THR A 473 -36.37 6.67 6.06
N PHE A 474 -35.93 7.45 5.07
CA PHE A 474 -34.73 7.19 4.29
C PHE A 474 -33.48 7.92 4.83
N ALA A 475 -33.65 9.08 5.47
CA ALA A 475 -32.61 9.97 5.96
C ALA A 475 -31.62 10.47 4.89
N PRO A 476 -32.08 11.13 3.80
CA PRO A 476 -31.23 11.47 2.65
C PRO A 476 -30.08 12.42 2.97
N ARG A 477 -30.17 13.20 4.06
CA ARG A 477 -29.13 14.16 4.48
C ARG A 477 -28.09 13.56 5.43
N ASN A 478 -28.33 12.36 5.95
CA ASN A 478 -27.37 11.72 6.84
C ASN A 478 -26.18 11.19 6.02
N THR A 479 -25.00 11.26 6.61
CA THR A 479 -23.80 10.64 6.03
C THR A 479 -23.90 9.13 6.06
N ILE A 480 -23.20 8.48 5.13
CA ILE A 480 -23.10 7.02 5.04
C ILE A 480 -21.73 6.53 5.52
N ASP A 481 -21.72 5.38 6.18
CA ASP A 481 -20.50 4.66 6.55
C ASP A 481 -20.11 3.62 5.49
N ARG A 482 -18.90 3.07 5.60
CA ARG A 482 -18.34 2.08 4.67
C ARG A 482 -19.21 0.81 4.59
N GLY A 483 -19.73 0.33 5.72
CA GLY A 483 -20.55 -0.88 5.79
C GLY A 483 -21.90 -0.71 5.10
N GLN A 484 -22.57 0.43 5.30
CA GLN A 484 -23.82 0.76 4.64
C GLN A 484 -23.62 0.86 3.13
N PHE A 485 -22.56 1.52 2.67
CA PHE A 485 -22.29 1.62 1.23
C PHE A 485 -21.97 0.26 0.61
N ALA A 486 -21.17 -0.57 1.29
CA ALA A 486 -20.89 -1.94 0.86
C ALA A 486 -22.19 -2.75 0.70
N ALA A 487 -23.10 -2.67 1.67
CA ALA A 487 -24.40 -3.33 1.58
C ALA A 487 -25.20 -2.86 0.35
N PHE A 488 -25.30 -1.55 0.10
CA PHE A 488 -26.03 -1.03 -1.05
C PHE A 488 -25.37 -1.41 -2.38
N LEU A 489 -24.04 -1.39 -2.45
CA LEU A 489 -23.28 -1.76 -3.65
C LEU A 489 -23.46 -3.25 -3.98
N ALA A 490 -23.35 -4.13 -2.98
CA ALA A 490 -23.57 -5.57 -3.16
C ALA A 490 -24.98 -5.87 -3.68
N ARG A 491 -26.01 -5.20 -3.13
CA ARG A 491 -27.41 -5.32 -3.59
C ARG A 491 -27.65 -4.78 -5.00
N SER A 492 -26.84 -3.82 -5.41
CA SER A 492 -26.87 -3.28 -6.77
C SER A 492 -26.27 -4.28 -7.76
N LEU A 493 -25.23 -5.01 -7.36
CA LEU A 493 -24.52 -6.01 -8.17
C LEU A 493 -25.22 -7.37 -8.22
N ASN A 494 -25.83 -7.80 -7.11
CA ASN A 494 -26.45 -9.11 -6.99
C ASN A 494 -27.83 -9.00 -6.34
N GLU A 495 -28.85 -9.47 -7.06
CA GLU A 495 -30.25 -9.42 -6.64
C GLU A 495 -30.54 -10.26 -5.39
N GLU A 496 -29.72 -11.28 -5.10
CA GLU A 496 -29.88 -12.15 -3.93
C GLU A 496 -29.74 -11.41 -2.59
N PHE A 497 -29.01 -10.28 -2.57
CA PHE A 497 -28.86 -9.46 -1.37
C PHE A 497 -29.98 -8.44 -1.18
N ARG A 498 -30.85 -8.23 -2.19
CA ARG A 498 -31.85 -7.16 -2.18
C ARG A 498 -32.83 -7.35 -1.01
N ALA A 499 -33.15 -6.24 -0.35
CA ALA A 499 -34.11 -6.21 0.73
C ALA A 499 -35.52 -6.44 0.14
N GLN A 500 -36.18 -7.53 0.57
CA GLN A 500 -37.58 -7.80 0.21
C GLN A 500 -38.56 -6.92 1.00
#